data_AF-A0A671EX26-F1
#
_entry.id   AF-A0A671EX26-F1
#
_cell.length_a   1.000
_cell.length_b   1.000
_cell.length_c   1.000
_cell.angle_alpha   90.00
_cell.angle_beta   90.00
_cell.angle_gamma   90.00
#
_symmetry.space_group_name_H-M   'P 1'
#
loop_
_entity.id
_entity.type
_entity.pdbx_description
1 polymer ?
#
loop_
_entity_poly.entity_id
_entity_poly.type
_entity_poly.pdbx_seq_one_letter_code
_entity_poly.pdbx_strand_id
1 'polypeptide(L)'
;MGRQWGPAMRVAEQTGCVVSASRAGQPEAGSWSCSGVILSRRPGLVLCHGGIFTPFLRAGSGALTAAGAAFLPGDSCSEDLRLHVQWSPTAASPVGRPERGRPALCTPQCAGLESGPLAGHREPPLQLPHPAELLLLLCCPAFRAHFAHLFGSETAEQWRFASTAPDAEVSEDEEEDQLRALGWFALLRVRPVPEEEADECGPRVAVAPLGAVPKGAPLLACGSPFGTFCPDIFLNTLSRGVLSNATGPLLLTDARCLPGTEGGGVFAARPPGVLVALVAAPLCWKSREWVGLTLLCAAAPLLRAARTALGRLRPCAASLAALLPPEVGAPWGLPLRDPGPPWAAAAVLVECGTVWGSGVVVAPRLVVTCRHVAPREASRVVVRPTTSKSAKIWGHVVFATRETSPYDIAVVSLEEDLEGVPIPVPTEHFHKGEAVSVVGFGIFGQACGPSVTSGILSAVVQVDETPVMLQTTCAVHGGSSGGPLFSTYSGDLLGIVASNTRDNNTGATYPHLNFSIPITVLQPALQQYSETGDLGSLRELDHVAEPVRVVWRLQQPLAEAPRSKL
;
A
#
# COMPACT_ATOMS: atom_id res chain seq x y z
N MET A 1 -20.66 -7.27 0.29
CA MET A 1 -19.28 -6.87 0.70
C MET A 1 -18.96 -7.09 2.18
N GLY A 2 -19.90 -6.99 3.13
CA GLY A 2 -19.61 -7.10 4.58
C GLY A 2 -19.15 -8.48 5.09
N ARG A 3 -19.59 -9.59 4.49
CA ARG A 3 -19.28 -10.95 4.98
C ARG A 3 -17.80 -11.34 4.86
N GLN A 4 -17.08 -10.83 3.85
CA GLN A 4 -15.68 -11.20 3.61
C GLN A 4 -14.72 -10.50 4.59
N TRP A 5 -15.03 -9.27 4.97
CA TRP A 5 -14.13 -8.44 5.79
C TRP A 5 -14.49 -8.45 7.27
N GLY A 6 -15.72 -8.83 7.65
CA GLY A 6 -16.18 -8.80 9.04
C GLY A 6 -15.19 -9.42 10.06
N PRO A 7 -14.67 -10.63 9.83
CA PRO A 7 -13.70 -11.24 10.74
C PRO A 7 -12.37 -10.47 10.81
N ALA A 8 -11.83 -10.01 9.68
CA ALA A 8 -10.59 -9.23 9.64
C ALA A 8 -10.74 -7.85 10.31
N MET A 9 -11.88 -7.19 10.09
CA MET A 9 -12.21 -5.90 10.70
C MET A 9 -12.33 -6.04 12.22
N ARG A 10 -12.99 -7.09 12.72
CA ARG A 10 -13.10 -7.36 14.15
C ARG A 10 -11.72 -7.54 14.79
N VAL A 11 -10.82 -8.32 14.18
CA VAL A 11 -9.47 -8.52 14.71
C VAL A 11 -8.67 -7.23 14.69
N ALA A 12 -8.77 -6.46 13.61
CA ALA A 12 -8.10 -5.17 13.48
C ALA A 12 -8.55 -4.18 14.57
N GLU A 13 -9.86 -4.01 14.77
CA GLU A 13 -10.43 -3.15 15.81
C GLU A 13 -10.07 -3.61 17.24
N GLN A 14 -10.02 -4.92 17.47
CA GLN A 14 -9.68 -5.48 18.79
C GLN A 14 -8.20 -5.38 19.14
N THR A 15 -7.33 -5.21 18.14
CA THR A 15 -5.87 -5.15 18.31
C THR A 15 -5.32 -3.74 18.14
N GLY A 16 -6.03 -2.84 17.46
CA GLY A 16 -5.62 -1.46 17.31
C GLY A 16 -5.63 -0.67 18.63
N CYS A 17 -4.63 0.18 18.80
CA CYS A 17 -4.52 1.11 19.93
C CYS A 17 -3.84 2.42 19.52
N VAL A 18 -3.97 3.44 20.37
CA VAL A 18 -3.20 4.69 20.32
C VAL A 18 -2.11 4.62 21.38
N VAL A 19 -0.89 4.99 21.01
CA VAL A 19 0.24 5.15 21.92
C VAL A 19 0.59 6.62 22.02
N SER A 20 0.74 7.13 23.23
CA SER A 20 1.20 8.50 23.47
C SER A 20 2.45 8.56 24.34
N ALA A 21 3.34 9.48 24.01
CA ALA A 21 4.57 9.78 24.72
C ALA A 21 4.60 11.26 25.12
N SER A 22 4.95 11.53 26.37
CA SER A 22 5.08 12.89 26.90
C SER A 22 6.19 13.00 27.95
N ARG A 23 6.63 14.23 28.24
CA ARG A 23 7.58 14.53 29.31
C ARG A 23 6.87 14.75 30.64
N ALA A 24 7.41 14.18 31.71
CA ALA A 24 6.92 14.42 33.05
C ALA A 24 7.00 15.93 33.41
N GLY A 25 5.89 16.50 33.88
CA GLY A 25 5.83 17.90 34.32
C GLY A 25 5.73 18.95 33.22
N GLN A 26 5.67 18.56 31.93
CA GLN A 26 5.50 19.48 30.79
C GLN A 26 4.36 19.03 29.86
N PRO A 27 3.09 19.06 30.31
CA PRO A 27 1.95 18.69 29.46
C PRO A 27 1.72 19.65 28.28
N GLU A 28 2.17 20.90 28.39
CA GLU A 28 2.03 21.93 27.34
C GLU A 28 3.13 21.88 26.27
N ALA A 29 4.23 21.14 26.49
CA ALA A 29 5.35 21.02 25.54
C ALA A 29 5.04 20.09 24.34
N GLY A 30 3.77 19.70 24.17
CA GLY A 30 3.31 18.76 23.15
C GLY A 30 3.43 17.30 23.61
N SER A 31 2.49 16.48 23.12
CA SER A 31 2.55 15.02 23.25
C SER A 31 2.71 14.40 21.88
N TRP A 32 3.58 13.41 21.76
CA TRP A 32 3.74 12.65 20.54
C TRP A 32 2.80 11.46 20.58
N SER A 33 2.22 11.11 19.43
CA SER A 33 1.35 9.96 19.34
C SER A 33 1.50 9.23 18.02
N CYS A 34 1.21 7.94 18.07
CA CYS A 34 1.14 7.09 16.90
C CYS A 34 0.14 5.98 17.15
N SER A 35 -0.10 5.18 16.12
CA SER A 35 -0.89 3.97 16.24
C SER A 35 -0.04 2.81 16.77
N GLY A 36 -0.70 1.81 17.32
CA GLY A 36 -0.07 0.57 17.74
C GLY A 36 -0.95 -0.64 17.53
N VAL A 37 -0.32 -1.80 17.70
CA VAL A 37 -0.95 -3.11 17.65
C VAL A 37 -0.70 -3.82 18.97
N ILE A 38 -1.78 -4.19 19.65
CA ILE A 38 -1.79 -5.06 20.81
C ILE A 38 -1.46 -6.48 20.33
N LEU A 39 -0.27 -6.95 20.66
CA LEU A 39 0.20 -8.29 20.31
C LEU A 39 -0.42 -9.36 21.21
N SER A 40 -0.59 -9.02 22.49
CA SER A 40 -1.27 -9.83 23.49
C SER A 40 -1.77 -8.94 24.63
N ARG A 41 -3.01 -9.14 25.07
CA ARG A 41 -3.59 -8.41 26.21
C ARG A 41 -3.03 -8.84 27.56
N ARG A 42 -2.51 -10.07 27.66
CA ARG A 42 -1.78 -10.56 28.85
C ARG A 42 -0.49 -11.25 28.37
N PRO A 43 0.67 -10.60 28.55
CA PRO A 43 1.00 -9.62 29.61
C PRO A 43 0.88 -8.13 29.19
N GLY A 44 0.10 -7.80 28.16
CA GLY A 44 -0.07 -6.41 27.72
C GLY A 44 1.06 -5.94 26.81
N LEU A 45 1.40 -6.72 25.78
CA LEU A 45 2.45 -6.38 24.82
C LEU A 45 1.87 -5.57 23.65
N VAL A 46 2.50 -4.44 23.37
CA VAL A 46 2.10 -3.53 22.28
C VAL A 46 3.30 -3.22 21.41
N LEU A 47 3.09 -3.20 20.09
CA LEU A 47 4.06 -2.77 19.11
C LEU A 47 3.58 -1.47 18.45
N CYS A 48 4.42 -0.45 18.38
CA CYS A 48 4.10 0.81 17.72
C CYS A 48 5.32 1.38 16.97
N HIS A 49 5.15 2.52 16.31
CA HIS A 49 6.25 3.17 15.60
C HIS A 49 7.25 3.83 16.57
N GLY A 50 8.55 3.73 16.27
CA GLY A 50 9.64 4.22 17.11
C GLY A 50 9.85 5.73 17.05
N GLY A 51 9.30 6.40 16.03
CA GLY A 51 9.50 7.86 15.83
C GLY A 51 9.03 8.74 16.99
N ILE A 52 8.00 8.33 17.75
CA ILE A 52 7.53 9.11 18.90
C ILE A 52 8.51 9.11 20.09
N PHE A 53 9.55 8.28 20.04
CA PHE A 53 10.57 8.16 21.08
C PHE A 53 11.84 8.96 20.77
N THR A 54 12.03 9.40 19.53
CA THR A 54 13.21 10.15 19.08
C THR A 54 13.52 11.36 19.97
N PRO A 55 12.54 12.20 20.37
CA PRO A 55 12.80 13.35 21.24
C PRO A 55 13.30 12.97 22.66
N PHE A 56 13.11 11.72 23.07
CA PHE A 56 13.43 11.22 24.42
C PHE A 56 14.74 10.44 24.46
N LEU A 57 15.42 10.21 23.34
CA LEU A 57 16.69 9.49 23.30
C LEU A 57 17.80 10.29 23.97
N ARG A 58 18.48 9.71 24.97
CA ARG A 58 19.58 10.38 25.68
C ARG A 58 20.77 10.71 24.77
N ALA A 59 21.03 9.85 23.79
CA ALA A 59 22.09 10.01 22.80
C ALA A 59 21.63 10.77 21.53
N GLY A 60 20.41 11.33 21.54
CA GLY A 60 19.80 11.95 20.38
C GLY A 60 19.38 10.96 19.29
N SER A 61 18.82 11.49 18.20
CA SER A 61 18.32 10.72 17.05
C SER A 61 19.41 9.96 16.29
N GLY A 62 20.67 10.43 16.33
CA GLY A 62 21.83 9.76 15.73
C GLY A 62 22.07 8.34 16.26
N ALA A 63 21.56 8.00 17.46
CA ALA A 63 21.60 6.63 17.98
C ALA A 63 20.85 5.62 17.08
N LEU A 64 19.87 6.08 16.31
CA LEU A 64 19.06 5.26 15.41
C LEU A 64 19.80 4.87 14.11
N THR A 65 20.88 5.58 13.77
CA THR A 65 21.71 5.31 12.59
C THR A 65 23.06 4.71 12.91
N ALA A 66 23.40 4.55 14.20
CA ALA A 66 24.64 3.94 14.63
C ALA A 66 24.89 2.57 13.97
N ALA A 67 26.13 2.34 13.53
CA ALA A 67 26.50 1.14 12.80
C ALA A 67 26.18 -0.13 13.61
N GLY A 68 25.46 -1.08 13.01
CA GLY A 68 25.08 -2.32 13.67
C GLY A 68 23.96 -2.22 14.71
N ALA A 69 23.40 -1.03 14.95
CA ALA A 69 22.26 -0.87 15.86
C ALA A 69 21.00 -1.54 15.27
N ALA A 70 20.63 -2.67 15.85
CA ALA A 70 19.39 -3.40 15.55
C ALA A 70 18.31 -3.18 16.62
N PHE A 71 18.72 -2.81 17.84
CA PHE A 71 17.83 -2.46 18.94
C PHE A 71 18.52 -1.50 19.91
N LEU A 72 17.72 -0.75 20.67
CA LEU A 72 18.13 0.06 21.82
C LEU A 72 17.30 -0.40 23.04
N PRO A 73 17.91 -0.66 24.21
CA PRO A 73 17.15 -0.98 25.41
C PRO A 73 16.26 0.19 25.86
N GLY A 74 15.19 -0.10 26.61
CA GLY A 74 14.24 0.93 27.04
C GLY A 74 14.83 2.05 27.92
N ASP A 75 15.94 1.80 28.61
CA ASP A 75 16.69 2.80 29.39
C ASP A 75 17.51 3.78 28.53
N SER A 76 17.52 3.59 27.20
CA SER A 76 18.10 4.54 26.25
C SER A 76 17.31 5.85 26.16
N CYS A 77 16.04 5.84 26.59
CA CYS A 77 15.22 7.03 26.73
C CYS A 77 15.43 7.71 28.10
N SER A 78 15.11 8.99 28.17
CA SER A 78 15.17 9.79 29.39
C SER A 78 14.15 9.34 30.44
N GLU A 79 14.49 9.50 31.73
CA GLU A 79 13.67 9.04 32.88
C GLU A 79 12.34 9.82 33.03
N ASP A 80 12.23 10.99 32.39
CA ASP A 80 11.02 11.81 32.33
C ASP A 80 10.01 11.31 31.29
N LEU A 81 10.33 10.29 30.48
CA LEU A 81 9.40 9.70 29.52
C LEU A 81 8.18 9.11 30.25
N ARG A 82 6.99 9.49 29.81
CA ARG A 82 5.71 8.94 30.25
C ARG A 82 4.97 8.38 29.05
N LEU A 83 4.53 7.13 29.17
CA LEU A 83 3.85 6.41 28.10
C LEU A 83 2.46 5.99 28.52
N HIS A 84 1.50 6.21 27.63
CA HIS A 84 0.15 5.71 27.80
C HIS A 84 -0.32 4.98 26.54
N VAL A 85 -1.15 3.98 26.74
CA VAL A 85 -1.78 3.21 25.67
C VAL A 85 -3.29 3.23 25.87
N GLN A 86 -4.02 3.55 24.81
CA GLN A 86 -5.47 3.63 24.81
C GLN A 86 -6.04 2.75 23.70
N TRP A 87 -7.12 2.01 23.98
CA TRP A 87 -7.81 1.15 23.01
C TRP A 87 -9.31 1.08 23.30
N SER A 88 -10.07 0.51 22.37
CA SER A 88 -11.52 0.40 22.47
C SER A 88 -11.93 -0.68 23.49
N PRO A 89 -12.99 -0.46 24.28
CA PRO A 89 -13.52 -1.47 25.19
C PRO A 89 -13.89 -2.75 24.43
N THR A 90 -13.56 -3.91 25.00
CA THR A 90 -14.08 -5.18 24.48
C THR A 90 -15.48 -5.43 25.05
N ALA A 91 -16.36 -6.09 24.28
CA ALA A 91 -17.74 -6.39 24.68
C ALA A 91 -17.89 -7.18 26.01
N ALA A 92 -16.77 -7.70 26.55
CA ALA A 92 -16.71 -8.44 27.82
C ALA A 92 -16.28 -7.59 29.04
N SER A 93 -15.95 -6.30 28.88
CA SER A 93 -15.56 -5.46 30.01
C SER A 93 -16.79 -5.08 30.87
N PRO A 94 -16.72 -5.18 32.21
CA PRO A 94 -17.82 -4.79 33.09
C PRO A 94 -18.11 -3.30 32.90
N VAL A 95 -19.40 -2.99 32.73
CA VAL A 95 -19.92 -1.66 32.43
C VAL A 95 -19.43 -0.65 33.47
N GLY A 96 -18.46 0.19 33.10
CA GLY A 96 -18.12 1.39 33.85
C GLY A 96 -19.31 2.34 33.90
N ARG A 97 -19.60 2.92 35.07
CA ARG A 97 -20.66 3.92 35.21
C ARG A 97 -20.38 5.08 34.25
N PRO A 98 -21.37 5.55 33.47
CA PRO A 98 -21.18 6.72 32.62
C PRO A 98 -20.81 7.92 33.48
N GLU A 99 -19.76 8.64 33.11
CA GLU A 99 -19.50 9.98 33.67
C GLU A 99 -20.71 10.86 33.37
N ARG A 100 -21.36 11.36 34.43
CA ARG A 100 -22.51 12.26 34.29
C ARG A 100 -22.04 13.55 33.62
N GLY A 101 -22.55 13.84 32.42
CA GLY A 101 -22.51 15.19 31.83
C GLY A 101 -21.77 15.36 30.51
N ARG A 102 -21.16 14.31 29.92
CA ARG A 102 -20.60 14.39 28.56
C ARG A 102 -21.55 13.73 27.53
N PRO A 103 -21.83 14.35 26.37
CA PRO A 103 -22.54 13.67 25.30
C PRO A 103 -21.70 12.48 24.82
N ALA A 104 -22.30 11.29 24.80
CA ALA A 104 -21.64 10.08 24.30
C ALA A 104 -21.65 10.12 22.76
N LEU A 105 -20.48 10.22 22.15
CA LEU A 105 -20.31 9.97 20.72
C LEU A 105 -20.42 8.45 20.50
N CYS A 106 -21.22 8.02 19.53
CA CYS A 106 -21.35 6.61 19.14
C CYS A 106 -20.76 6.46 17.74
N THR A 107 -19.67 5.71 17.62
CA THR A 107 -19.08 5.34 16.33
C THR A 107 -19.33 3.85 16.14
N PRO A 108 -20.29 3.43 15.30
CA PRO A 108 -20.69 2.03 15.24
C PRO A 108 -19.49 1.15 14.90
N GLN A 109 -19.22 0.12 15.72
CA GLN A 109 -18.24 -0.91 15.39
C GLN A 109 -18.49 -1.45 13.98
N CYS A 110 -17.47 -1.43 13.12
CA CYS A 110 -17.66 -1.80 11.73
C CYS A 110 -17.98 -3.31 11.56
N ALA A 111 -17.74 -4.12 12.60
CA ALA A 111 -18.09 -5.54 12.68
C ALA A 111 -19.56 -5.83 13.07
N GLY A 112 -20.36 -4.82 13.45
CA GLY A 112 -21.75 -4.96 13.89
C GLY A 112 -22.75 -4.98 12.73
N LEU A 113 -22.78 -6.06 11.96
CA LEU A 113 -23.79 -6.29 10.91
C LEU A 113 -24.76 -7.41 11.35
N GLU A 114 -25.50 -7.16 12.42
CA GLU A 114 -26.78 -7.84 12.66
C GLU A 114 -27.90 -6.82 12.54
N SER A 115 -28.71 -6.98 11.50
CA SER A 115 -29.95 -6.24 11.26
C SER A 115 -31.02 -6.69 12.25
N GLY A 116 -30.89 -6.27 13.50
CA GLY A 116 -31.95 -6.27 14.51
C GLY A 116 -32.51 -4.87 14.71
N PRO A 117 -33.72 -4.69 15.27
CA PRO A 117 -34.27 -3.37 15.55
C PRO A 117 -33.28 -2.58 16.43
N LEU A 118 -33.15 -1.28 16.17
CA LEU A 118 -32.32 -0.31 16.89
C LEU A 118 -32.71 -0.25 18.38
N ALA A 119 -32.41 -1.28 19.15
CA ALA A 119 -32.32 -1.19 20.59
C ALA A 119 -31.09 -0.31 20.89
N GLY A 120 -31.23 0.64 21.80
CA GLY A 120 -30.21 1.64 22.12
C GLY A 120 -28.90 1.01 22.61
N HIS A 121 -28.05 0.58 21.67
CA HIS A 121 -26.69 0.15 21.93
C HIS A 121 -25.85 1.38 22.27
N ARG A 122 -25.86 1.76 23.55
CA ARG A 122 -24.83 2.65 24.11
C ARG A 122 -23.54 1.87 24.17
N GLU A 123 -22.55 2.28 23.39
CA GLU A 123 -21.20 1.72 23.50
C GLU A 123 -20.61 2.06 24.89
N PRO A 124 -19.77 1.16 25.45
CA PRO A 124 -19.04 1.48 26.67
C PRO A 124 -18.12 2.69 26.42
N PRO A 125 -17.97 3.61 27.39
CA PRO A 125 -17.04 4.73 27.24
C PRO A 125 -15.62 4.22 26.96
N LEU A 126 -14.85 4.98 26.18
CA LEU A 126 -13.44 4.69 25.92
C LEU A 126 -12.70 4.35 27.22
N GLN A 127 -11.83 3.34 27.17
CA GLN A 127 -11.01 3.04 28.33
C GLN A 127 -10.05 4.20 28.61
N LEU A 128 -9.81 4.46 29.90
CA LEU A 128 -8.81 5.42 30.33
C LEU A 128 -7.43 4.98 29.81
N PRO A 129 -6.54 5.92 29.46
CA PRO A 129 -5.19 5.58 29.02
C PRO A 129 -4.44 4.78 30.09
N HIS A 130 -3.87 3.65 29.72
CA HIS A 130 -3.13 2.77 30.63
C HIS A 130 -1.64 3.12 30.60
N PRO A 131 -0.97 3.24 31.76
CA PRO A 131 0.46 3.51 31.80
C PRO A 131 1.23 2.33 31.23
N ALA A 132 2.26 2.62 30.44
CA ALA A 132 3.13 1.62 29.83
C ALA A 132 4.60 1.89 30.09
N GLU A 133 5.42 0.88 29.87
CA GLU A 133 6.88 0.97 29.87
C GLU A 133 7.44 0.58 28.50
N LEU A 134 8.52 1.25 28.10
CA LEU A 134 9.30 0.88 26.93
C LEU A 134 10.20 -0.32 27.29
N LEU A 135 10.04 -1.43 26.60
CA LEU A 135 10.93 -2.58 26.76
C LEU A 135 12.20 -2.38 25.93
N LEU A 136 12.02 -2.03 24.64
CA LEU A 136 13.10 -1.74 23.70
C LEU A 136 12.57 -1.05 22.45
N LEU A 137 13.45 -0.28 21.81
CA LEU A 137 13.33 0.13 20.41
C LEU A 137 14.03 -0.90 19.54
N LEU A 138 13.46 -1.23 18.38
CA LEU A 138 14.03 -2.18 17.45
C LEU A 138 13.81 -1.74 16.01
N CYS A 139 14.73 -2.14 15.14
CA CYS A 139 14.50 -2.11 13.71
C CYS A 139 14.64 -3.53 13.13
N CYS A 140 14.10 -3.75 11.93
CA CYS A 140 14.40 -4.94 11.16
C CYS A 140 15.62 -4.64 10.26
N PRO A 141 16.80 -5.26 10.47
CA PRO A 141 17.98 -4.97 9.65
C PRO A 141 17.75 -5.24 8.16
N ALA A 142 17.02 -6.32 7.85
CA ALA A 142 16.64 -6.63 6.48
C ALA A 142 15.74 -5.54 5.87
N PHE A 143 14.79 -4.96 6.62
CA PHE A 143 13.98 -3.84 6.15
C PHE A 143 14.84 -2.63 5.83
N ARG A 144 15.75 -2.25 6.74
CA ARG A 144 16.66 -1.12 6.52
C ARG A 144 17.56 -1.32 5.30
N ALA A 145 18.06 -2.54 5.10
CA ALA A 145 18.89 -2.87 3.93
C ALA A 145 18.10 -2.72 2.61
N HIS A 146 16.87 -3.23 2.55
CA HIS A 146 16.02 -3.08 1.36
C HIS A 146 15.59 -1.63 1.14
N PHE A 147 15.29 -0.89 2.22
CA PHE A 147 14.98 0.53 2.15
C PHE A 147 16.16 1.33 1.57
N ALA A 148 17.37 1.13 2.12
CA ALA A 148 18.57 1.79 1.60
C ALA A 148 18.89 1.41 0.15
N HIS A 149 18.63 0.16 -0.25
CA HIS A 149 18.82 -0.27 -1.64
C HIS A 149 17.86 0.41 -2.61
N LEU A 150 16.58 0.55 -2.26
CA LEU A 150 15.56 1.15 -3.12
C LEU A 150 15.59 2.67 -3.13
N PHE A 151 15.87 3.27 -1.97
CA PHE A 151 15.68 4.69 -1.73
C PHE A 151 16.97 5.43 -1.38
N GLY A 152 18.15 4.80 -1.47
CA GLY A 152 19.44 5.39 -1.07
C GLY A 152 20.41 5.73 -2.21
N SER A 153 19.97 5.68 -3.48
CA SER A 153 20.79 6.06 -4.65
C SER A 153 20.77 7.59 -4.90
N GLU A 154 21.50 8.12 -5.89
CA GLU A 154 21.40 9.56 -6.26
C GLU A 154 19.97 10.01 -6.65
N THR A 155 19.10 9.07 -7.05
CA THR A 155 17.66 9.33 -7.27
C THR A 155 16.84 9.43 -5.97
N ALA A 156 17.47 9.21 -4.81
CA ALA A 156 16.89 9.32 -3.46
C ALA A 156 16.44 10.73 -3.11
N GLU A 157 17.09 11.76 -3.65
CA GLU A 157 16.76 13.17 -3.39
C GLU A 157 15.32 13.53 -3.78
N GLN A 158 14.68 12.68 -4.59
CA GLN A 158 13.29 12.84 -4.99
C GLN A 158 12.30 12.27 -3.96
N TRP A 159 12.73 11.39 -3.06
CA TRP A 159 11.84 10.69 -2.14
C TRP A 159 11.67 11.41 -0.81
N ARG A 160 10.42 11.53 -0.35
CA ARG A 160 10.09 11.96 1.01
C ARG A 160 9.06 11.03 1.63
N PHE A 161 9.21 10.78 2.93
CA PHE A 161 8.36 9.85 3.70
C PHE A 161 7.65 10.54 4.88
N ALA A 162 7.66 11.88 4.88
CA ALA A 162 7.14 12.68 5.97
C ALA A 162 5.62 12.55 6.11
N SER A 163 5.15 12.69 7.34
CA SER A 163 3.73 12.73 7.69
C SER A 163 3.08 14.07 7.32
N THR A 164 3.85 15.06 6.86
CA THR A 164 3.38 16.38 6.43
C THR A 164 3.57 16.56 4.92
N ALA A 165 2.77 17.46 4.33
CA ALA A 165 2.91 17.80 2.92
C ALA A 165 4.26 18.50 2.65
N PRO A 166 4.81 18.41 1.43
CA PRO A 166 6.13 18.98 1.08
C PRO A 166 6.27 20.49 1.34
N ASP A 167 5.15 21.23 1.33
CA ASP A 167 5.12 22.69 1.48
C ASP A 167 4.87 23.15 2.94
N ALA A 168 4.78 22.23 3.89
CA ALA A 168 4.69 22.58 5.31
C ALA A 168 6.08 23.00 5.83
N GLU A 169 6.13 24.05 6.66
CA GLU A 169 7.34 24.52 7.35
C GLU A 169 7.80 23.47 8.38
N VAL A 170 8.53 22.45 7.93
CA VAL A 170 9.24 21.48 8.76
C VAL A 170 10.73 21.78 8.66
N SER A 171 11.44 21.82 9.78
CA SER A 171 12.89 22.06 9.76
C SER A 171 13.61 20.87 9.10
N GLU A 172 14.77 21.14 8.48
CA GLU A 172 15.60 20.07 7.87
C GLU A 172 15.97 19.00 8.91
N ASP A 173 16.21 19.42 10.16
CA ASP A 173 16.52 18.53 11.29
C ASP A 173 15.35 17.58 11.62
N GLU A 174 14.11 18.07 11.58
CA GLU A 174 12.91 17.25 11.84
C GLU A 174 12.65 16.25 10.72
N GLU A 175 12.88 16.62 9.46
CA GLU A 175 12.77 15.72 8.32
C GLU A 175 13.83 14.60 8.39
N GLU A 176 15.07 14.95 8.76
CA GLU A 176 16.14 13.97 8.94
C GLU A 176 15.82 13.01 10.09
N ASP A 177 15.32 13.50 11.22
CA ASP A 177 14.92 12.68 12.36
C ASP A 177 13.78 11.71 12.05
N GLN A 178 12.79 12.14 11.26
CA GLN A 178 11.74 11.25 10.76
C GLN A 178 12.32 10.14 9.88
N LEU A 179 13.26 10.47 9.00
CA LEU A 179 13.91 9.50 8.12
C LEU A 179 14.76 8.50 8.91
N ARG A 180 15.50 8.96 9.93
CA ARG A 180 16.26 8.11 10.86
C ARG A 180 15.34 7.14 11.61
N ALA A 181 14.13 7.58 11.96
CA ALA A 181 13.17 6.80 12.74
C ALA A 181 12.23 5.89 11.92
N LEU A 182 12.11 6.10 10.60
CA LEU A 182 11.17 5.39 9.71
C LEU A 182 11.23 3.86 9.80
N GLY A 183 12.41 3.30 10.04
CA GLY A 183 12.63 1.85 10.18
C GLY A 183 12.56 1.32 11.60
N TRP A 184 12.23 2.17 12.58
CA TRP A 184 12.25 1.84 14.01
C TRP A 184 10.84 1.67 14.56
N PHE A 185 10.72 0.70 15.46
CA PHE A 185 9.51 0.31 16.15
C PHE A 185 9.80 0.20 17.64
N ALA A 186 8.77 0.30 18.47
CA ALA A 186 8.89 0.19 19.92
C ALA A 186 8.04 -0.97 20.42
N LEU A 187 8.63 -1.82 21.26
CA LEU A 187 7.91 -2.85 21.99
C LEU A 187 7.66 -2.35 23.41
N LEU A 188 6.38 -2.31 23.80
CA LEU A 188 5.92 -1.79 25.08
C LEU A 188 5.29 -2.90 25.93
N ARG A 189 5.32 -2.71 27.24
CA ARG A 189 4.50 -3.46 28.20
C ARG A 189 3.54 -2.52 28.90
N VAL A 190 2.25 -2.79 28.79
CA VAL A 190 1.22 -2.07 29.53
C VAL A 190 1.20 -2.60 30.97
N ARG A 191 1.11 -1.71 31.96
CA ARG A 191 1.05 -2.12 33.36
C ARG A 191 -0.31 -2.78 33.67
N PRO A 192 -0.34 -3.92 34.36
CA PRO A 192 -1.59 -4.58 34.70
C PRO A 192 -2.44 -3.70 35.63
N VAL A 193 -3.76 -3.73 35.42
CA VAL A 193 -4.72 -3.13 36.33
C VAL A 193 -4.94 -4.13 37.48
N PRO A 194 -4.85 -3.71 38.76
CA PRO A 194 -4.88 -4.62 39.92
C PRO A 194 -6.15 -5.48 40.09
N GLU A 195 -7.22 -5.26 39.32
CA GLU A 195 -8.49 -6.00 39.43
C GLU A 195 -8.65 -7.16 38.42
N GLU A 196 -7.69 -7.38 37.52
CA GLU A 196 -7.73 -8.45 36.51
C GLU A 196 -6.63 -9.52 36.72
N GLU A 197 -6.53 -10.06 37.93
CA GLU A 197 -5.70 -11.25 38.20
C GLU A 197 -6.44 -12.53 37.78
N ALA A 198 -6.29 -12.92 36.52
CA ALA A 198 -6.53 -14.30 36.09
C ALA A 198 -5.36 -14.77 35.20
N ASP A 199 -4.78 -15.89 35.59
CA ASP A 199 -3.48 -16.46 35.20
C ASP A 199 -3.36 -16.97 33.74
N GLU A 200 -4.29 -16.60 32.86
CA GLU A 200 -4.29 -17.06 31.46
C GLU A 200 -3.66 -16.01 30.52
N CYS A 201 -2.65 -16.44 29.76
CA CYS A 201 -2.11 -15.66 28.65
C CYS A 201 -3.23 -15.39 27.63
N GLY A 202 -3.52 -14.11 27.40
CA GLY A 202 -4.60 -13.70 26.50
C GLY A 202 -4.31 -14.12 25.05
N PRO A 203 -5.34 -14.18 24.19
CA PRO A 203 -5.16 -14.55 22.79
C PRO A 203 -4.15 -13.61 22.13
N ARG A 204 -3.22 -14.20 21.37
CA ARG A 204 -2.19 -13.47 20.64
C ARG A 204 -2.64 -13.22 19.21
N VAL A 205 -2.23 -12.08 18.65
CA VAL A 205 -2.50 -11.79 17.24
C VAL A 205 -1.77 -12.79 16.35
N ALA A 206 -2.47 -13.41 15.40
CA ALA A 206 -1.86 -14.29 14.42
C ALA A 206 -0.96 -13.48 13.45
N VAL A 207 0.21 -13.98 13.09
CA VAL A 207 1.16 -13.27 12.21
C VAL A 207 1.44 -14.07 10.94
N ALA A 208 1.38 -13.39 9.79
CA ALA A 208 1.64 -14.00 8.49
C ALA A 208 3.16 -14.21 8.30
N PRO A 209 3.61 -15.40 7.86
CA PRO A 209 4.99 -15.59 7.44
C PRO A 209 5.36 -14.63 6.31
N LEU A 210 6.65 -14.27 6.23
CA LEU A 210 7.14 -13.41 5.16
C LEU A 210 6.90 -14.08 3.79
N GLY A 211 6.23 -13.38 2.89
CA GLY A 211 5.91 -13.88 1.54
C GLY A 211 4.69 -14.80 1.46
N ALA A 212 3.97 -15.03 2.56
CA ALA A 212 2.73 -15.81 2.54
C ALA A 212 1.54 -15.08 1.88
N VAL A 213 1.59 -13.75 1.85
CA VAL A 213 0.57 -12.91 1.19
C VAL A 213 1.12 -12.47 -0.17
N PRO A 214 0.47 -12.83 -1.30
CA PRO A 214 0.94 -12.45 -2.63
C PRO A 214 0.57 -11.01 -2.98
N LYS A 215 1.26 -10.46 -4.00
CA LYS A 215 0.90 -9.14 -4.55
C LYS A 215 -0.51 -9.17 -5.12
N GLY A 216 -1.24 -8.05 -4.99
CA GLY A 216 -2.65 -7.96 -5.33
C GLY A 216 -3.59 -8.58 -4.30
N ALA A 217 -3.08 -9.25 -3.26
CA ALA A 217 -3.92 -9.76 -2.19
C ALA A 217 -4.56 -8.61 -1.39
N PRO A 218 -5.86 -8.70 -1.06
CA PRO A 218 -6.56 -7.66 -0.32
C PRO A 218 -6.04 -7.52 1.12
N LEU A 219 -5.77 -6.28 1.52
CA LEU A 219 -5.29 -5.87 2.84
C LEU A 219 -6.27 -4.90 3.52
N LEU A 220 -6.27 -4.91 4.85
CA LEU A 220 -6.96 -3.96 5.70
C LEU A 220 -5.93 -3.28 6.61
N ALA A 221 -5.70 -1.98 6.40
CA ALA A 221 -4.95 -1.15 7.33
C ALA A 221 -5.87 -0.64 8.44
N CYS A 222 -5.40 -0.67 9.68
CA CYS A 222 -6.09 -0.15 10.84
C CYS A 222 -5.14 0.75 11.63
N GLY A 223 -5.47 2.03 11.68
CA GLY A 223 -4.68 3.04 12.37
C GLY A 223 -5.59 4.12 12.96
N SER A 224 -5.04 4.92 13.86
CA SER A 224 -5.77 5.95 14.61
C SER A 224 -5.13 7.31 14.33
N PRO A 225 -5.42 7.92 13.17
CA PRO A 225 -4.83 9.21 12.79
C PRO A 225 -5.22 10.27 13.82
N PHE A 226 -4.27 11.07 14.31
CA PHE A 226 -4.55 12.09 15.33
C PHE A 226 -5.24 11.53 16.59
N GLY A 227 -4.98 10.26 16.92
CA GLY A 227 -5.73 9.52 17.94
C GLY A 227 -5.74 10.14 19.34
N THR A 228 -4.75 10.97 19.69
CA THR A 228 -4.75 11.71 20.97
C THR A 228 -5.61 12.98 20.97
N PHE A 229 -5.95 13.53 19.81
CA PHE A 229 -6.77 14.74 19.70
C PHE A 229 -8.24 14.43 19.99
N CYS A 230 -8.78 13.37 19.38
CA CYS A 230 -10.15 12.91 19.60
C CYS A 230 -10.23 11.39 19.38
N PRO A 231 -9.82 10.57 20.37
CA PRO A 231 -9.84 9.11 20.23
C PRO A 231 -11.26 8.58 19.96
N ASP A 232 -12.30 9.27 20.43
CA ASP A 232 -13.70 8.86 20.20
C ASP A 232 -14.08 8.80 18.71
N ILE A 233 -13.40 9.60 17.87
CA ILE A 233 -13.67 9.71 16.43
C ILE A 233 -12.65 8.91 15.61
N PHE A 234 -11.37 9.00 15.98
CA PHE A 234 -10.29 8.54 15.10
C PHE A 234 -9.75 7.14 15.41
N LEU A 235 -10.07 6.58 16.58
CA LEU A 235 -9.58 5.26 16.99
C LEU A 235 -10.03 4.17 16.01
N ASN A 236 -9.07 3.34 15.59
CA ASN A 236 -9.31 2.19 14.69
C ASN A 236 -9.95 2.57 13.34
N THR A 237 -9.50 3.68 12.75
CA THR A 237 -9.86 4.03 11.38
C THR A 237 -9.38 2.94 10.42
N LEU A 238 -10.29 2.43 9.59
CA LEU A 238 -10.03 1.32 8.67
C LEU A 238 -9.87 1.80 7.23
N SER A 239 -8.87 1.27 6.53
CA SER A 239 -8.61 1.55 5.12
C SER A 239 -8.32 0.25 4.37
N ARG A 240 -8.92 0.08 3.20
CA ARG A 240 -8.74 -1.10 2.35
C ARG A 240 -7.80 -0.79 1.20
N GLY A 241 -7.05 -1.81 0.82
CA GLY A 241 -6.19 -1.79 -0.36
C GLY A 241 -5.72 -3.20 -0.68
N VAL A 242 -4.61 -3.31 -1.39
CA VAL A 242 -3.94 -4.56 -1.72
C VAL A 242 -2.47 -4.52 -1.31
N LEU A 243 -1.82 -5.68 -1.23
CA LEU A 243 -0.37 -5.75 -1.20
C LEU A 243 0.14 -5.34 -2.59
N SER A 244 0.50 -4.07 -2.74
CA SER A 244 0.87 -3.51 -4.04
C SER A 244 2.22 -3.99 -4.52
N ASN A 245 3.23 -4.01 -3.64
CA ASN A 245 4.55 -4.52 -3.97
C ASN A 245 5.26 -5.05 -2.72
N ALA A 246 6.31 -5.85 -2.90
CA ALA A 246 7.08 -6.45 -1.83
C ALA A 246 8.51 -6.72 -2.27
N THR A 247 9.49 -6.32 -1.46
CA THR A 247 10.89 -6.73 -1.57
C THR A 247 11.44 -7.07 -0.18
N GLY A 248 11.65 -8.36 0.07
CA GLY A 248 11.91 -8.85 1.42
C GLY A 248 10.85 -8.35 2.41
N PRO A 249 11.23 -7.81 3.58
CA PRO A 249 10.30 -7.30 4.59
C PRO A 249 9.76 -5.89 4.30
N LEU A 250 10.18 -5.24 3.22
CA LEU A 250 9.68 -3.94 2.79
C LEU A 250 8.48 -4.15 1.87
N LEU A 251 7.31 -3.72 2.31
CA LEU A 251 6.05 -3.91 1.57
C LEU A 251 5.43 -2.55 1.24
N LEU A 252 4.63 -2.51 0.18
CA LEU A 252 3.87 -1.34 -0.24
C LEU A 252 2.39 -1.70 -0.37
N THR A 253 1.51 -0.78 0.01
CA THR A 253 0.07 -0.90 -0.19
C THR A 253 -0.51 0.40 -0.74
N ASP A 254 -1.59 0.31 -1.50
CA ASP A 254 -2.42 1.43 -1.92
C ASP A 254 -3.54 1.75 -0.90
N ALA A 255 -3.60 1.03 0.23
CA ALA A 255 -4.49 1.37 1.33
C ALA A 255 -4.12 2.77 1.86
N ARG A 256 -5.10 3.68 1.87
CA ARG A 256 -4.89 5.06 2.30
C ARG A 256 -4.65 5.14 3.80
N CYS A 257 -3.40 5.30 4.19
CA CYS A 257 -2.99 5.58 5.56
C CYS A 257 -2.76 7.08 5.74
N LEU A 258 -3.13 7.62 6.89
CA LEU A 258 -3.04 9.05 7.20
C LEU A 258 -1.93 9.31 8.22
N PRO A 259 -1.42 10.55 8.32
CA PRO A 259 -0.53 10.95 9.42
C PRO A 259 -1.07 10.56 10.80
N GLY A 260 -0.22 10.00 11.67
CA GLY A 260 -0.60 9.44 12.97
C GLY A 260 -0.96 7.94 12.93
N THR A 261 -1.07 7.34 11.74
CA THR A 261 -1.30 5.90 11.58
C THR A 261 -0.03 5.05 11.62
N GLU A 262 1.14 5.66 11.76
CA GLU A 262 2.42 4.99 11.93
C GLU A 262 2.33 3.97 13.08
N GLY A 263 2.81 2.75 12.87
CA GLY A 263 2.68 1.65 13.83
C GLY A 263 1.31 0.96 13.83
N GLY A 264 0.36 1.44 13.03
CA GLY A 264 -0.93 0.78 12.79
C GLY A 264 -0.75 -0.57 12.11
N GLY A 265 -1.64 -1.51 12.42
CA GLY A 265 -1.58 -2.87 11.91
C GLY A 265 -2.17 -3.00 10.51
N VAL A 266 -1.54 -3.80 9.67
CA VAL A 266 -2.05 -4.19 8.35
C VAL A 266 -2.34 -5.68 8.33
N PHE A 267 -3.58 -6.03 8.02
CA PHE A 267 -4.13 -7.38 8.17
C PHE A 267 -4.54 -7.97 6.81
N ALA A 268 -4.32 -9.27 6.64
CA ALA A 268 -4.80 -9.98 5.47
C ALA A 268 -6.32 -10.19 5.55
N ALA A 269 -7.01 -10.12 4.40
CA ALA A 269 -8.40 -10.56 4.31
C ALA A 269 -8.50 -12.11 4.35
N ARG A 270 -7.47 -12.80 3.89
CA ARG A 270 -7.40 -14.27 3.80
C ARG A 270 -5.97 -14.75 4.09
N PRO A 271 -5.75 -15.57 5.14
CA PRO A 271 -6.68 -15.83 6.25
C PRO A 271 -7.05 -14.52 6.97
N PRO A 272 -8.33 -14.32 7.36
CA PRO A 272 -8.80 -13.05 7.87
C PRO A 272 -8.18 -12.70 9.22
N GLY A 273 -7.73 -11.44 9.36
CA GLY A 273 -7.26 -10.89 10.63
C GLY A 273 -5.84 -11.30 11.02
N VAL A 274 -5.10 -11.96 10.14
CA VAL A 274 -3.67 -12.23 10.35
C VAL A 274 -2.87 -10.95 10.09
N LEU A 275 -2.03 -10.55 11.05
CA LEU A 275 -1.14 -9.40 10.96
C LEU A 275 -0.03 -9.67 9.94
N VAL A 276 0.03 -8.84 8.91
CA VAL A 276 1.01 -8.91 7.82
C VAL A 276 2.17 -7.96 8.08
N ALA A 277 1.86 -6.73 8.46
CA ALA A 277 2.83 -5.66 8.58
C ALA A 277 2.38 -4.55 9.53
N LEU A 278 3.28 -3.62 9.84
CA LEU A 278 2.97 -2.34 10.46
C LEU A 278 3.22 -1.21 9.47
N VAL A 279 2.42 -0.14 9.56
CA VAL A 279 2.64 1.10 8.81
C VAL A 279 3.96 1.72 9.28
N ALA A 280 4.92 1.86 8.37
CA ALA A 280 6.20 2.52 8.63
C ALA A 280 6.13 3.99 8.23
N ALA A 281 5.62 4.29 7.04
CA ALA A 281 5.34 5.66 6.61
C ALA A 281 3.99 5.71 5.86
N PRO A 282 3.03 6.54 6.31
CA PRO A 282 1.69 6.61 5.71
C PRO A 282 1.72 7.21 4.31
N LEU A 283 2.59 8.20 4.09
CA LEU A 283 2.68 8.96 2.85
C LEU A 283 4.07 8.80 2.24
N CYS A 284 4.12 8.32 1.00
CA CYS A 284 5.32 8.34 0.18
C CYS A 284 5.16 9.40 -0.91
N TRP A 285 6.16 10.28 -1.02
CA TRP A 285 6.23 11.33 -2.02
C TRP A 285 7.45 11.11 -2.90
N LYS A 286 7.29 11.35 -4.19
CA LYS A 286 8.39 11.37 -5.15
C LYS A 286 8.31 12.66 -5.97
N SER A 287 9.38 13.43 -6.02
CA SER A 287 9.44 14.71 -6.74
C SER A 287 8.31 15.67 -6.35
N ARG A 288 8.00 15.75 -5.04
CA ARG A 288 6.89 16.52 -4.45
C ARG A 288 5.47 16.07 -4.83
N GLU A 289 5.34 14.90 -5.45
CA GLU A 289 4.04 14.32 -5.78
C GLU A 289 3.74 13.14 -4.87
N TRP A 290 2.52 13.10 -4.34
CA TRP A 290 2.09 11.96 -3.53
C TRP A 290 1.94 10.75 -4.44
N VAL A 291 2.64 9.68 -4.10
CA VAL A 291 2.70 8.47 -4.91
C VAL A 291 1.40 7.67 -4.80
N GLY A 292 0.59 7.84 -3.76
CA GLY A 292 -0.59 6.99 -3.58
C GLY A 292 -0.27 5.60 -3.01
N LEU A 293 0.92 5.43 -2.44
CA LEU A 293 1.37 4.21 -1.78
C LEU A 293 1.84 4.51 -0.35
N THR A 294 1.59 3.55 0.53
CA THR A 294 2.03 3.52 1.93
C THR A 294 3.13 2.50 2.11
N LEU A 295 4.18 2.86 2.85
CA LEU A 295 5.31 2.00 3.18
C LEU A 295 5.05 1.20 4.46
N LEU A 296 5.28 -0.11 4.38
CA LEU A 296 5.04 -1.04 5.47
C LEU A 296 6.29 -1.86 5.81
N CYS A 297 6.42 -2.24 7.08
CA CYS A 297 7.41 -3.20 7.57
C CYS A 297 6.74 -4.52 7.95
N ALA A 298 7.16 -5.63 7.33
CA ALA A 298 6.59 -6.95 7.58
C ALA A 298 6.72 -7.36 9.06
N ALA A 299 5.61 -7.80 9.66
CA ALA A 299 5.51 -8.05 11.09
C ALA A 299 6.35 -9.27 11.55
N ALA A 300 6.34 -10.37 10.78
CA ALA A 300 7.09 -11.58 11.11
C ALA A 300 8.60 -11.34 11.33
N PRO A 301 9.37 -10.79 10.36
CA PRO A 301 10.79 -10.53 10.55
C PRO A 301 11.08 -9.50 11.66
N LEU A 302 10.18 -8.52 11.87
CA LEU A 302 10.30 -7.58 12.97
C LEU A 302 10.13 -8.27 14.34
N LEU A 303 9.14 -9.15 14.48
CA LEU A 303 8.94 -9.94 15.70
C LEU A 303 10.07 -10.94 15.95
N ARG A 304 10.70 -11.49 14.91
CA ARG A 304 11.95 -12.28 15.03
C ARG A 304 13.11 -11.43 15.57
N ALA A 305 13.25 -10.19 15.10
CA ALA A 305 14.22 -9.25 15.65
C ALA A 305 13.92 -8.92 17.12
N ALA A 306 12.64 -8.72 17.48
CA ALA A 306 12.22 -8.47 18.86
C ALA A 306 12.58 -9.64 19.80
N ARG A 307 12.29 -10.88 19.41
CA ARG A 307 12.68 -12.08 20.18
C ARG A 307 14.18 -12.15 20.42
N THR A 308 14.96 -11.87 19.37
CA THR A 308 16.43 -11.88 19.44
C THR A 308 16.96 -10.79 20.37
N ALA A 309 16.41 -9.58 20.28
CA ALA A 309 16.78 -8.46 21.14
C ALA A 309 16.43 -8.74 22.62
N LEU A 310 15.22 -9.23 22.90
CA LEU A 310 14.79 -9.59 24.26
C LEU A 310 15.71 -10.64 24.89
N GLY A 311 16.10 -11.66 24.13
CA GLY A 311 17.03 -12.70 24.60
C GLY A 311 18.43 -12.19 24.93
N ARG A 312 18.87 -11.08 24.32
CA ARG A 312 20.18 -10.45 24.59
C ARG A 312 20.15 -9.46 25.75
N LEU A 313 19.01 -8.82 25.99
CA LEU A 313 18.88 -7.77 27.01
C LEU A 313 18.90 -8.30 28.44
N ARG A 314 18.20 -9.42 28.71
CA ARG A 314 18.13 -10.01 30.05
C ARG A 314 17.98 -11.53 29.98
N PRO A 315 18.75 -12.33 30.76
CA PRO A 315 18.58 -13.78 30.84
C PRO A 315 17.13 -14.21 31.20
N CYS A 316 16.43 -13.43 32.03
CA CYS A 316 15.03 -13.68 32.42
C CYS A 316 13.97 -13.21 31.39
N ALA A 317 14.36 -12.45 30.35
CA ALA A 317 13.44 -11.97 29.31
C ALA A 317 13.12 -13.01 28.23
N ALA A 318 13.71 -14.21 28.31
CA ALA A 318 13.31 -15.36 27.50
C ALA A 318 11.81 -15.68 27.66
N SER A 319 11.27 -15.48 28.86
CA SER A 319 9.83 -15.61 29.15
C SER A 319 9.00 -14.62 28.30
N LEU A 320 9.39 -13.35 28.24
CA LEU A 320 8.73 -12.32 27.41
C LEU A 320 8.86 -12.62 25.92
N ALA A 321 10.03 -13.10 25.46
CA ALA A 321 10.22 -13.48 24.06
C ALA A 321 9.28 -14.63 23.64
N ALA A 322 9.05 -15.59 24.54
CA ALA A 322 8.10 -16.68 24.35
C ALA A 322 6.62 -16.22 24.32
N LEU A 323 6.32 -15.02 24.82
CA LEU A 323 4.99 -14.41 24.80
C LEU A 323 4.69 -13.65 23.50
N LEU A 324 5.70 -13.37 22.67
CA LEU A 324 5.49 -12.73 21.36
C LEU A 324 4.72 -13.66 20.41
N PRO A 325 3.85 -13.11 19.54
CA PRO A 325 2.94 -13.93 18.74
C PRO A 325 3.66 -14.82 17.72
N PRO A 326 3.37 -16.13 17.68
CA PRO A 326 4.00 -17.02 16.72
C PRO A 326 3.59 -16.66 15.30
N GLU A 327 4.46 -16.97 14.34
CA GLU A 327 4.04 -17.02 12.95
C GLU A 327 3.05 -18.17 12.80
N VAL A 328 1.94 -17.93 12.09
CA VAL A 328 1.00 -19.01 11.79
C VAL A 328 1.76 -20.02 10.95
N GLY A 329 1.99 -21.21 11.51
CA GLY A 329 2.55 -22.32 10.75
C GLY A 329 1.66 -22.59 9.55
N ALA A 330 2.24 -22.71 8.36
CA ALA A 330 1.49 -23.26 7.24
C ALA A 330 0.86 -24.58 7.71
N PRO A 331 -0.44 -24.85 7.47
CA PRO A 331 -0.97 -26.18 7.63
C PRO A 331 -0.02 -27.11 6.88
N TRP A 332 0.57 -28.07 7.58
CA TRP A 332 1.45 -29.05 6.97
C TRP A 332 0.69 -29.69 5.79
N GLY A 333 1.20 -29.53 4.57
CA GLY A 333 0.70 -30.27 3.40
C GLY A 333 -0.06 -29.50 2.31
N LEU A 334 -0.17 -28.16 2.34
CA LEU A 334 -0.65 -27.38 1.20
C LEU A 334 0.37 -26.31 0.79
N PRO A 335 0.70 -26.12 -0.49
CA PRO A 335 1.56 -25.04 -0.92
C PRO A 335 0.85 -23.72 -0.66
N LEU A 336 1.17 -23.07 0.47
CA LEU A 336 0.60 -21.80 0.91
C LEU A 336 1.20 -20.60 0.15
N ARG A 337 1.47 -20.80 -1.14
CA ARG A 337 1.78 -19.74 -2.07
C ARG A 337 0.54 -19.60 -2.92
N ASP A 338 -0.47 -18.90 -2.39
CA ASP A 338 -1.47 -18.31 -3.27
C ASP A 338 -0.64 -17.54 -4.32
N PRO A 339 -0.66 -17.93 -5.61
CA PRO A 339 0.24 -17.34 -6.61
C PRO A 339 -0.06 -15.87 -6.87
N GLY A 340 -1.02 -15.28 -6.14
CA GLY A 340 -1.61 -14.00 -6.44
C GLY A 340 -2.64 -14.17 -7.54
N PRO A 341 -3.26 -13.06 -7.97
CA PRO A 341 -4.17 -13.11 -9.09
C PRO A 341 -3.41 -13.60 -10.34
N PRO A 342 -3.81 -14.71 -10.98
CA PRO A 342 -3.05 -15.31 -12.08
C PRO A 342 -2.87 -14.34 -13.25
N TRP A 343 -3.87 -13.47 -13.49
CA TRP A 343 -3.82 -12.43 -14.51
C TRP A 343 -2.68 -11.41 -14.30
N ALA A 344 -2.19 -11.22 -13.08
CA ALA A 344 -1.10 -10.28 -12.83
C ALA A 344 0.22 -10.72 -13.50
N ALA A 345 0.38 -12.01 -13.78
CA ALA A 345 1.53 -12.54 -14.48
C ALA A 345 1.57 -12.17 -15.98
N ALA A 346 0.44 -11.74 -16.57
CA ALA A 346 0.36 -11.28 -17.97
C ALA A 346 1.09 -9.95 -18.21
N ALA A 347 1.36 -9.19 -17.14
CA ALA A 347 2.14 -7.97 -17.21
C ALA A 347 3.64 -8.28 -17.30
N VAL A 348 4.32 -7.62 -18.23
CA VAL A 348 5.76 -7.79 -18.48
C VAL A 348 6.49 -6.44 -18.40
N LEU A 349 7.75 -6.48 -18.00
CA LEU A 349 8.63 -5.30 -18.05
C LEU A 349 9.14 -5.14 -19.46
N VAL A 350 9.01 -3.94 -20.02
CA VAL A 350 9.46 -3.59 -21.37
C VAL A 350 10.58 -2.58 -21.25
N GLU A 351 11.76 -2.90 -21.77
CA GLU A 351 12.94 -2.02 -21.75
C GLU A 351 13.39 -1.71 -23.19
N CYS A 352 13.51 -0.42 -23.52
CA CYS A 352 14.01 0.06 -24.80
C CYS A 352 15.14 1.07 -24.54
N GLY A 353 16.39 0.61 -24.61
CA GLY A 353 17.55 1.42 -24.24
C GLY A 353 17.55 1.75 -22.74
N THR A 354 17.50 3.04 -22.40
CA THR A 354 17.44 3.53 -21.01
C THR A 354 16.01 3.76 -20.50
N VAL A 355 15.01 3.64 -21.38
CA VAL A 355 13.60 3.82 -21.05
C VAL A 355 12.99 2.48 -20.72
N TRP A 356 12.15 2.43 -19.68
CA TRP A 356 11.34 1.26 -19.38
C TRP A 356 9.89 1.64 -19.12
N GLY A 357 9.03 0.66 -19.32
CA GLY A 357 7.61 0.71 -19.00
C GLY A 357 7.07 -0.69 -18.78
N SER A 358 5.77 -0.81 -18.92
CA SER A 358 5.06 -2.08 -18.79
C SER A 358 4.51 -2.51 -20.14
N GLY A 359 4.20 -3.78 -20.26
CA GLY A 359 3.52 -4.35 -21.41
C GLY A 359 2.55 -5.43 -20.97
N VAL A 360 1.66 -5.82 -21.88
CA VAL A 360 0.78 -6.97 -21.71
C VAL A 360 1.01 -7.97 -22.84
N VAL A 361 1.11 -9.24 -22.48
CA VAL A 361 1.18 -10.33 -23.45
C VAL A 361 -0.20 -10.57 -24.02
N VAL A 362 -0.37 -10.42 -25.34
CA VAL A 362 -1.66 -10.62 -26.04
C VAL A 362 -1.66 -11.85 -26.94
N ALA A 363 -0.48 -12.38 -27.26
CA ALA A 363 -0.28 -13.68 -27.92
C ALA A 363 1.11 -14.23 -27.50
N PRO A 364 1.43 -15.52 -27.77
CA PRO A 364 2.66 -16.16 -27.26
C PRO A 364 3.97 -15.39 -27.52
N ARG A 365 4.03 -14.63 -28.63
CA ARG A 365 5.19 -13.82 -29.04
C ARG A 365 4.86 -12.34 -29.21
N LEU A 366 3.70 -11.89 -28.72
CA LEU A 366 3.20 -10.56 -29.00
C LEU A 366 2.91 -9.81 -27.71
N VAL A 367 3.55 -8.64 -27.58
CA VAL A 367 3.38 -7.75 -26.43
C VAL A 367 2.88 -6.41 -26.92
N VAL A 368 1.85 -5.89 -26.26
CA VAL A 368 1.38 -4.52 -26.44
C VAL A 368 1.95 -3.66 -25.32
N THR A 369 2.43 -2.47 -25.67
CA THR A 369 2.95 -1.47 -24.74
C THR A 369 2.62 -0.06 -25.27
N CYS A 370 3.06 0.96 -24.56
CA CYS A 370 2.96 2.34 -25.03
C CYS A 370 4.08 2.68 -26.01
N ARG A 371 3.75 3.49 -27.01
CA ARG A 371 4.76 3.98 -27.97
C ARG A 371 5.83 4.81 -27.28
N HIS A 372 5.52 5.66 -26.31
CA HIS A 372 6.59 6.40 -25.62
C HIS A 372 7.57 5.50 -24.84
N VAL A 373 7.20 4.23 -24.56
CA VAL A 373 8.10 3.21 -24.00
C VAL A 373 8.94 2.56 -25.10
N ALA A 374 8.34 2.26 -26.26
CA ALA A 374 8.98 1.62 -27.41
C ALA A 374 8.68 2.38 -28.72
N PRO A 375 9.38 3.51 -28.99
CA PRO A 375 8.87 4.55 -29.89
C PRO A 375 9.11 4.36 -31.38
N ARG A 376 10.07 3.53 -31.80
CA ARG A 376 10.43 3.40 -33.21
C ARG A 376 10.27 1.96 -33.67
N GLU A 377 9.63 1.77 -34.82
CA GLU A 377 9.63 0.48 -35.52
C GLU A 377 11.06 -0.02 -35.72
N ALA A 378 11.22 -1.35 -35.70
CA ALA A 378 12.50 -2.06 -35.69
C ALA A 378 13.41 -1.76 -34.48
N SER A 379 12.98 -0.97 -33.49
CA SER A 379 13.72 -0.84 -32.23
C SER A 379 13.81 -2.19 -31.53
N ARG A 380 15.01 -2.48 -31.01
CA ARG A 380 15.24 -3.66 -30.22
C ARG A 380 14.79 -3.42 -28.79
N VAL A 381 13.98 -4.34 -28.26
CA VAL A 381 13.33 -4.26 -26.96
C VAL A 381 13.67 -5.50 -26.15
N VAL A 382 13.86 -5.34 -24.85
CA VAL A 382 13.96 -6.46 -23.91
C VAL A 382 12.64 -6.56 -23.15
N VAL A 383 12.05 -7.76 -23.16
CA VAL A 383 10.86 -8.08 -22.40
C VAL A 383 11.21 -9.05 -21.28
N ARG A 384 10.68 -8.81 -20.08
CA ARG A 384 10.92 -9.67 -18.91
C ARG A 384 9.61 -10.04 -18.24
N PRO A 385 9.24 -11.33 -18.25
CA PRO A 385 8.10 -11.82 -17.52
C PRO A 385 8.41 -11.97 -16.03
N THR A 386 7.36 -12.15 -15.25
CA THR A 386 7.42 -12.27 -13.78
C THR A 386 7.49 -13.72 -13.31
N THR A 387 7.59 -14.66 -14.25
CA THR A 387 7.64 -16.10 -13.99
C THR A 387 8.92 -16.49 -13.26
N SER A 388 8.91 -17.65 -12.59
CA SER A 388 10.04 -18.13 -11.78
C SER A 388 11.34 -18.34 -12.58
N LYS A 389 11.27 -18.38 -13.91
CA LYS A 389 12.43 -18.45 -14.80
C LYS A 389 12.91 -17.09 -15.33
N SER A 390 12.21 -15.98 -15.03
CA SER A 390 12.52 -14.57 -15.38
C SER A 390 13.54 -14.41 -16.52
N ALA A 391 13.25 -15.00 -17.67
CA ALA A 391 14.17 -15.01 -18.80
C ALA A 391 14.05 -13.66 -19.51
N LYS A 392 15.18 -13.03 -19.80
CA LYS A 392 15.19 -11.86 -20.67
C LYS A 392 14.91 -12.36 -22.08
N ILE A 393 13.83 -11.89 -22.69
CA ILE A 393 13.49 -12.22 -24.07
C ILE A 393 13.68 -10.97 -24.92
N TRP A 394 14.39 -11.13 -26.02
CA TRP A 394 14.56 -10.05 -26.99
C TRP A 394 13.38 -10.00 -27.95
N GLY A 395 13.08 -8.80 -28.43
CA GLY A 395 12.06 -8.59 -29.44
C GLY A 395 12.30 -7.31 -30.22
N HIS A 396 11.44 -7.07 -31.20
CA HIS A 396 11.48 -5.90 -32.06
C HIS A 396 10.10 -5.24 -32.13
N VAL A 397 10.08 -3.91 -32.16
CA VAL A 397 8.85 -3.16 -32.41
C VAL A 397 8.41 -3.40 -33.86
N VAL A 398 7.27 -4.05 -34.05
CA VAL A 398 6.69 -4.32 -35.37
C VAL A 398 5.72 -3.24 -35.83
N PHE A 399 5.19 -2.47 -34.88
CA PHE A 399 4.31 -1.35 -35.15
C PHE A 399 4.40 -0.33 -34.00
N ALA A 400 4.37 0.95 -34.34
CA ALA A 400 4.19 2.03 -33.40
C ALA A 400 3.30 3.10 -34.04
N THR A 401 2.33 3.63 -33.30
CA THR A 401 1.50 4.72 -33.80
C THR A 401 2.33 5.98 -34.08
N ARG A 402 1.82 6.91 -34.87
CA ARG A 402 2.48 8.20 -35.14
C ARG A 402 2.39 9.12 -33.92
N GLU A 403 3.28 10.11 -33.85
CA GLU A 403 3.21 11.20 -32.86
C GLU A 403 1.88 11.95 -32.86
N THR A 404 1.20 12.00 -34.00
CA THR A 404 -0.09 12.65 -34.14
C THR A 404 -1.27 11.74 -33.80
N SER A 405 -1.06 10.45 -33.55
CA SER A 405 -2.13 9.55 -33.12
C SER A 405 -2.52 9.85 -31.68
N PRO A 406 -3.81 9.89 -31.33
CA PRO A 406 -4.23 9.98 -29.94
C PRO A 406 -4.02 8.67 -29.17
N TYR A 407 -3.88 7.54 -29.86
CA TYR A 407 -3.60 6.25 -29.22
C TYR A 407 -2.09 6.04 -29.16
N ASP A 408 -1.52 6.06 -27.96
CA ASP A 408 -0.09 5.85 -27.75
C ASP A 408 0.24 4.35 -27.60
N ILE A 409 0.36 3.64 -28.72
CA ILE A 409 0.52 2.18 -28.77
C ILE A 409 1.74 1.77 -29.58
N ALA A 410 2.47 0.79 -29.05
CA ALA A 410 3.45 0.02 -29.79
C ALA A 410 3.20 -1.49 -29.60
N VAL A 411 3.52 -2.25 -30.64
CA VAL A 411 3.40 -3.71 -30.67
C VAL A 411 4.79 -4.28 -30.87
N VAL A 412 5.17 -5.21 -29.99
CA VAL A 412 6.48 -5.84 -29.95
C VAL A 412 6.33 -7.33 -30.27
N SER A 413 7.05 -7.79 -31.29
CA SER A 413 7.18 -9.21 -31.61
C SER A 413 8.45 -9.77 -30.96
N LEU A 414 8.32 -10.89 -30.27
CA LEU A 414 9.39 -11.53 -29.51
C LEU A 414 10.13 -12.58 -30.36
N GLU A 415 11.43 -12.72 -30.10
CA GLU A 415 12.30 -13.73 -30.72
C GLU A 415 11.96 -15.15 -30.25
N GLU A 416 11.36 -15.29 -29.08
CA GLU A 416 10.98 -16.55 -28.43
C GLU A 416 9.59 -16.44 -27.78
N ASP A 417 8.95 -17.59 -27.55
CA ASP A 417 7.64 -17.67 -26.90
C ASP A 417 7.75 -17.41 -25.39
N LEU A 418 6.79 -16.69 -24.82
CA LEU A 418 6.70 -16.47 -23.38
C LEU A 418 6.06 -17.67 -22.67
N GLU A 419 6.86 -18.68 -22.36
CA GLU A 419 6.40 -19.86 -21.62
C GLU A 419 5.87 -19.52 -20.22
N GLY A 420 4.65 -19.99 -19.91
CA GLY A 420 4.04 -19.88 -18.58
C GLY A 420 3.48 -18.50 -18.24
N VAL A 421 3.41 -17.58 -19.20
CA VAL A 421 2.71 -16.29 -19.04
C VAL A 421 1.28 -16.43 -19.56
N PRO A 422 0.25 -16.12 -18.75
CA PRO A 422 -1.13 -16.22 -19.22
C PRO A 422 -1.43 -15.12 -20.23
N ILE A 423 -2.17 -15.47 -21.28
CA ILE A 423 -2.78 -14.52 -22.21
C ILE A 423 -4.14 -14.14 -21.63
N PRO A 424 -4.37 -12.85 -21.30
CA PRO A 424 -5.62 -12.42 -20.70
C PRO A 424 -6.75 -12.40 -21.73
N VAL A 425 -7.97 -12.65 -21.26
CA VAL A 425 -9.17 -12.54 -22.09
C VAL A 425 -9.56 -11.06 -22.20
N PRO A 426 -9.70 -10.50 -23.42
CA PRO A 426 -10.19 -9.12 -23.58
C PRO A 426 -11.68 -9.03 -23.23
N THR A 427 -12.09 -7.94 -22.57
CA THR A 427 -13.51 -7.67 -22.34
C THR A 427 -14.20 -7.07 -23.56
N GLU A 428 -15.50 -7.34 -23.70
CA GLU A 428 -16.38 -6.69 -24.68
C GLU A 428 -17.18 -5.53 -24.06
N HIS A 429 -17.27 -5.48 -22.73
CA HIS A 429 -18.13 -4.56 -22.00
C HIS A 429 -17.39 -3.88 -20.84
N PHE A 430 -17.81 -2.65 -20.54
CA PHE A 430 -17.24 -1.83 -19.48
C PHE A 430 -18.32 -1.40 -18.52
N HIS A 431 -18.10 -1.60 -17.22
CA HIS A 431 -19.08 -1.27 -16.20
C HIS A 431 -18.52 -0.20 -15.26
N LYS A 432 -18.98 1.05 -15.43
CA LYS A 432 -18.60 2.14 -14.52
C LYS A 432 -18.87 1.74 -13.06
N GLY A 433 -17.87 1.94 -12.20
CA GLY A 433 -17.89 1.56 -10.79
C GLY A 433 -17.43 0.13 -10.50
N GLU A 434 -17.13 -0.69 -11.52
CA GLU A 434 -16.55 -2.02 -11.29
C GLU A 434 -15.15 -1.93 -10.67
N ALA A 435 -14.81 -2.92 -9.84
CA ALA A 435 -13.49 -2.97 -9.22
C ALA A 435 -12.44 -3.39 -10.25
N VAL A 436 -11.42 -2.56 -10.44
CA VAL A 436 -10.35 -2.77 -11.42
C VAL A 436 -9.00 -2.75 -10.74
N SER A 437 -8.03 -3.40 -11.38
CA SER A 437 -6.66 -3.48 -10.92
C SER A 437 -5.70 -3.11 -12.05
N VAL A 438 -4.72 -2.26 -11.77
CA VAL A 438 -3.62 -1.98 -12.68
C VAL A 438 -2.42 -2.81 -12.26
N VAL A 439 -1.73 -3.39 -13.25
CA VAL A 439 -0.44 -4.06 -13.03
C VAL A 439 0.62 -3.38 -13.87
N GLY A 440 1.74 -3.03 -13.24
CA GLY A 440 2.84 -2.42 -13.98
C GLY A 440 4.13 -2.36 -13.17
N PHE A 441 5.23 -2.17 -13.87
CA PHE A 441 6.58 -2.04 -13.32
C PHE A 441 6.88 -0.58 -12.94
N GLY A 442 5.89 0.07 -12.33
CA GLY A 442 5.97 1.45 -11.87
C GLY A 442 6.99 1.62 -10.75
N ILE A 443 7.61 2.80 -10.71
CA ILE A 443 8.53 3.29 -9.67
C ILE A 443 9.86 2.55 -9.54
N PHE A 444 9.83 1.22 -9.38
CA PHE A 444 10.99 0.39 -9.03
C PHE A 444 11.46 -0.52 -10.16
N GLY A 445 10.71 -0.62 -11.26
CA GLY A 445 11.08 -1.42 -12.42
C GLY A 445 11.47 -2.86 -12.03
N GLN A 446 12.65 -3.29 -12.46
CA GLN A 446 13.17 -4.62 -12.16
C GLN A 446 13.45 -4.87 -10.66
N ALA A 447 13.72 -3.82 -9.86
CA ALA A 447 14.17 -3.99 -8.47
C ALA A 447 13.11 -4.65 -7.57
N CYS A 448 11.82 -4.45 -7.87
CA CYS A 448 10.72 -5.06 -7.13
C CYS A 448 9.77 -5.90 -8.00
N GLY A 449 9.96 -5.95 -9.33
CA GLY A 449 8.98 -6.54 -10.23
C GLY A 449 7.67 -5.74 -10.28
N PRO A 450 6.55 -6.33 -10.76
CA PRO A 450 5.31 -5.58 -10.97
C PRO A 450 4.72 -5.13 -9.64
N SER A 451 4.14 -3.95 -9.65
CA SER A 451 3.24 -3.43 -8.64
C SER A 451 1.79 -3.67 -9.08
N VAL A 452 0.91 -3.94 -8.12
CA VAL A 452 -0.54 -4.05 -8.32
C VAL A 452 -1.23 -2.93 -7.55
N THR A 453 -2.10 -2.16 -8.20
CA THR A 453 -2.92 -1.14 -7.53
C THR A 453 -4.38 -1.39 -7.85
N SER A 454 -5.25 -1.09 -6.89
CA SER A 454 -6.68 -1.35 -6.93
C SER A 454 -7.48 -0.05 -6.95
N GLY A 455 -8.66 -0.11 -7.56
CA GLY A 455 -9.52 1.04 -7.72
C GLY A 455 -10.85 0.66 -8.36
N ILE A 456 -11.49 1.65 -8.97
CA ILE A 456 -12.71 1.45 -9.75
C ILE A 456 -12.56 2.01 -11.15
N LEU A 457 -13.31 1.46 -12.10
CA LEU A 457 -13.50 2.08 -13.40
C LEU A 457 -14.37 3.34 -13.23
N SER A 458 -13.73 4.50 -13.18
CA SER A 458 -14.35 5.80 -12.89
C SER A 458 -15.21 6.32 -14.04
N ALA A 459 -14.75 6.15 -15.28
CA ALA A 459 -15.47 6.61 -16.46
C ALA A 459 -15.09 5.80 -17.69
N VAL A 460 -16.05 5.69 -18.61
CA VAL A 460 -15.90 5.15 -19.95
C VAL A 460 -16.34 6.27 -20.89
N VAL A 461 -15.39 6.89 -21.59
CA VAL A 461 -15.68 7.97 -22.53
C VAL A 461 -15.92 7.37 -23.89
N GLN A 462 -17.07 7.71 -24.49
CA GLN A 462 -17.51 7.19 -25.77
C GLN A 462 -17.61 8.30 -26.83
N VAL A 463 -17.31 7.95 -28.07
CA VAL A 463 -17.59 8.74 -29.28
C VAL A 463 -18.41 7.85 -30.19
N ASP A 464 -19.58 8.32 -30.63
CA ASP A 464 -20.52 7.54 -31.47
C ASP A 464 -20.78 6.13 -30.90
N GLU A 465 -21.14 6.07 -29.60
CA GLU A 465 -21.35 4.85 -28.81
C GLU A 465 -20.12 3.93 -28.66
N THR A 466 -18.97 4.29 -29.22
CA THR A 466 -17.74 3.49 -29.17
C THR A 466 -16.85 3.95 -28.02
N PRO A 467 -16.45 3.07 -27.08
CA PRO A 467 -15.49 3.41 -26.03
C PRO A 467 -14.14 3.80 -26.62
N VAL A 468 -13.63 4.98 -26.28
CA VAL A 468 -12.34 5.50 -26.77
C VAL A 468 -11.34 5.82 -25.68
N MET A 469 -11.79 5.94 -24.42
CA MET A 469 -10.91 6.21 -23.27
C MET A 469 -11.55 5.68 -21.99
N LEU A 470 -10.74 5.05 -21.14
CA LEU A 470 -11.12 4.61 -19.80
C LEU A 470 -10.40 5.46 -18.75
N GLN A 471 -11.09 5.76 -17.66
CA GLN A 471 -10.52 6.42 -16.48
C GLN A 471 -10.66 5.52 -15.27
N THR A 472 -9.61 5.38 -14.45
CA THR A 472 -9.63 4.60 -13.21
C THR A 472 -9.10 5.38 -12.02
N THR A 473 -9.48 4.98 -10.80
CA THR A 473 -8.90 5.47 -9.55
C THR A 473 -7.67 4.69 -9.07
N CYS A 474 -7.26 3.63 -9.77
CA CYS A 474 -6.01 2.93 -9.47
C CYS A 474 -4.83 3.91 -9.48
N ALA A 475 -3.91 3.81 -8.52
CA ALA A 475 -2.69 4.61 -8.55
C ALA A 475 -1.79 4.15 -9.70
N VAL A 476 -1.43 5.07 -10.59
CA VAL A 476 -0.56 4.83 -11.75
C VAL A 476 0.67 5.72 -11.67
N HIS A 477 1.84 5.10 -11.82
CA HIS A 477 3.15 5.77 -11.70
C HIS A 477 3.96 5.65 -12.99
N GLY A 478 4.97 6.51 -13.14
CA GLY A 478 5.98 6.35 -14.19
C GLY A 478 6.56 4.93 -14.19
N GLY A 479 6.58 4.29 -15.35
CA GLY A 479 6.91 2.87 -15.54
C GLY A 479 5.70 1.93 -15.64
N SER A 480 4.49 2.39 -15.28
CA SER A 480 3.25 1.60 -15.43
C SER A 480 2.64 1.70 -16.83
N SER A 481 3.03 2.70 -17.62
CA SER A 481 2.57 2.92 -18.99
C SER A 481 2.81 1.69 -19.86
N GLY A 482 1.81 1.31 -20.67
CA GLY A 482 1.76 0.09 -21.44
C GLY A 482 1.30 -1.14 -20.65
N GLY A 483 1.12 -1.01 -19.34
CA GLY A 483 0.65 -2.08 -18.47
C GLY A 483 -0.86 -2.32 -18.60
N PRO A 484 -1.34 -3.52 -18.23
CA PRO A 484 -2.75 -3.85 -18.31
C PRO A 484 -3.60 -3.25 -17.18
N LEU A 485 -4.83 -2.85 -17.54
CA LEU A 485 -5.95 -2.61 -16.64
C LEU A 485 -6.88 -3.82 -16.68
N PHE A 486 -7.07 -4.49 -15.54
CA PHE A 486 -7.90 -5.70 -15.42
C PHE A 486 -9.16 -5.47 -14.59
N SER A 487 -10.21 -6.24 -14.88
CA SER A 487 -11.29 -6.44 -13.92
C SER A 487 -10.75 -7.25 -12.75
N THR A 488 -10.92 -6.75 -11.52
CA THR A 488 -10.35 -7.40 -10.32
C THR A 488 -10.97 -8.77 -10.07
N TYR A 489 -12.23 -8.97 -10.48
CA TYR A 489 -12.97 -10.19 -10.22
C TYR A 489 -12.81 -11.24 -11.32
N SER A 490 -13.01 -10.87 -12.59
CA SER A 490 -12.90 -11.82 -13.70
C SER A 490 -11.46 -12.02 -14.17
N GLY A 491 -10.60 -11.00 -14.02
CA GLY A 491 -9.26 -10.98 -14.61
C GLY A 491 -9.24 -10.62 -16.08
N ASP A 492 -10.36 -10.19 -16.66
CA ASP A 492 -10.44 -9.78 -18.06
C ASP A 492 -9.69 -8.46 -18.27
N LEU A 493 -9.02 -8.34 -19.41
CA LEU A 493 -8.31 -7.14 -19.82
C LEU A 493 -9.30 -6.09 -20.29
N LEU A 494 -9.31 -4.92 -19.63
CA LEU A 494 -10.13 -3.78 -20.00
C LEU A 494 -9.38 -2.83 -20.94
N GLY A 495 -8.08 -2.67 -20.77
CA GLY A 495 -7.32 -1.73 -21.58
C GLY A 495 -5.85 -1.63 -21.21
N ILE A 496 -5.17 -0.71 -21.89
CA ILE A 496 -3.74 -0.44 -21.75
C ILE A 496 -3.57 0.92 -21.09
N VAL A 497 -2.87 0.97 -19.96
CA VAL A 497 -2.57 2.22 -19.24
C VAL A 497 -1.67 3.09 -20.12
N ALA A 498 -2.13 4.30 -20.47
CA ALA A 498 -1.39 5.16 -21.41
C ALA A 498 -0.72 6.35 -20.72
N SER A 499 -1.46 7.08 -19.89
CA SER A 499 -0.96 8.30 -19.26
C SER A 499 -1.67 8.61 -17.95
N ASN A 500 -1.03 9.44 -17.15
CA ASN A 500 -1.53 10.03 -15.92
C ASN A 500 -1.78 11.53 -16.11
N THR A 501 -2.74 12.08 -15.37
CA THR A 501 -3.03 13.51 -15.42
C THR A 501 -1.91 14.29 -14.75
N ARG A 502 -1.42 15.31 -15.47
CA ARG A 502 -0.43 16.26 -14.97
C ARG A 502 -1.00 17.67 -15.08
N ASP A 503 -0.89 18.44 -14.02
CA ASP A 503 -1.15 19.88 -14.07
C ASP A 503 0.08 20.57 -14.67
N ASN A 504 -0.12 21.25 -15.79
CA ASN A 504 0.95 21.93 -16.52
C ASN A 504 1.43 23.22 -15.82
N ASN A 505 0.62 23.81 -14.93
CA ASN A 505 0.99 25.02 -14.20
C ASN A 505 1.88 24.68 -13.00
N THR A 506 1.52 23.65 -12.25
CA THR A 506 2.25 23.22 -11.05
C THR A 506 3.29 22.13 -11.34
N GLY A 507 3.18 21.47 -12.48
CA GLY A 507 3.97 20.30 -12.83
C GLY A 507 3.55 19.02 -12.11
N ALA A 508 2.51 19.09 -11.25
CA ALA A 508 2.08 18.01 -10.37
C ALA A 508 1.29 16.92 -11.10
N THR A 509 1.64 15.66 -10.85
CA THR A 509 0.99 14.47 -11.37
C THR A 509 0.00 13.95 -10.34
N TYR A 510 -1.16 13.49 -10.81
CA TYR A 510 -2.23 12.92 -9.99
C TYR A 510 -2.35 11.42 -10.26
N PRO A 511 -1.72 10.53 -9.47
CA PRO A 511 -1.66 9.10 -9.80
C PRO A 511 -3.01 8.40 -9.90
N HIS A 512 -4.01 8.88 -9.15
CA HIS A 512 -5.38 8.33 -9.13
C HIS A 512 -6.30 8.90 -10.20
N LEU A 513 -5.77 9.70 -11.13
CA LEU A 513 -6.47 10.18 -12.31
C LEU A 513 -5.59 9.88 -13.53
N ASN A 514 -5.95 8.83 -14.25
CA ASN A 514 -5.18 8.33 -15.37
C ASN A 514 -6.11 7.79 -16.47
N PHE A 515 -5.55 7.67 -17.67
CA PHE A 515 -6.25 7.37 -18.90
C PHE A 515 -5.68 6.09 -19.51
N SER A 516 -6.58 5.17 -19.87
CA SER A 516 -6.26 3.91 -20.51
C SER A 516 -6.97 3.77 -21.86
N ILE A 517 -6.30 3.14 -22.81
CA ILE A 517 -6.85 2.83 -24.13
C ILE A 517 -7.70 1.56 -24.00
N PRO A 518 -9.01 1.60 -24.29
CA PRO A 518 -9.87 0.42 -24.17
C PRO A 518 -9.38 -0.72 -25.05
N ILE A 519 -9.42 -1.96 -24.55
CA ILE A 519 -8.97 -3.12 -25.32
C ILE A 519 -9.80 -3.33 -26.60
N THR A 520 -11.07 -2.92 -26.57
CA THR A 520 -12.00 -2.98 -27.72
C THR A 520 -11.54 -2.15 -28.91
N VAL A 521 -10.70 -1.12 -28.69
CA VAL A 521 -10.07 -0.33 -29.77
C VAL A 521 -8.96 -1.14 -30.46
N LEU A 522 -8.25 -1.98 -29.72
CA LEU A 522 -7.04 -2.66 -30.20
C LEU A 522 -7.32 -4.09 -30.67
N GLN A 523 -8.30 -4.76 -30.07
CA GLN A 523 -8.57 -6.18 -30.24
C GLN A 523 -8.76 -6.60 -31.71
N PRO A 524 -9.58 -5.91 -32.55
CA PRO A 524 -9.75 -6.31 -33.94
C PRO A 524 -8.43 -6.27 -34.74
N ALA A 525 -7.64 -5.22 -34.53
CA ALA A 525 -6.37 -5.04 -35.22
C ALA A 525 -5.31 -6.06 -34.75
N LEU A 526 -5.26 -6.35 -33.44
CA LEU A 526 -4.35 -7.34 -32.86
C LEU A 526 -4.69 -8.76 -33.31
N GLN A 527 -5.98 -9.12 -33.38
CA GLN A 527 -6.43 -10.43 -33.88
C GLN A 527 -6.06 -10.60 -35.35
N GLN A 528 -6.37 -9.63 -36.21
CA GLN A 528 -5.99 -9.70 -37.62
C GLN A 528 -4.48 -9.81 -37.81
N TYR A 529 -3.68 -9.03 -37.07
CA TYR A 529 -2.23 -9.14 -37.13
C TYR A 529 -1.74 -10.52 -36.67
N SER A 530 -2.30 -11.07 -35.59
CA SER A 530 -1.91 -12.39 -35.08
C SER A 530 -2.23 -13.52 -36.06
N GLU A 531 -3.28 -13.39 -36.87
CA GLU A 531 -3.71 -14.41 -37.84
C GLU A 531 -3.03 -14.28 -39.20
N THR A 532 -2.80 -13.04 -39.66
CA THR A 532 -2.39 -12.75 -41.04
C THR A 532 -0.98 -12.16 -41.17
N GLY A 533 -0.43 -11.62 -40.08
CA GLY A 533 0.78 -10.79 -40.10
C GLY A 533 0.59 -9.41 -40.72
N ASP A 534 -0.63 -9.04 -41.11
CA ASP A 534 -0.92 -7.74 -41.73
C ASP A 534 -1.01 -6.61 -40.69
N LEU A 535 -0.31 -5.51 -40.99
CA LEU A 535 -0.28 -4.30 -40.18
C LEU A 535 -1.36 -3.27 -40.59
N GLY A 536 -2.12 -3.52 -41.66
CA GLY A 536 -3.13 -2.61 -42.19
C GLY A 536 -4.08 -2.07 -41.11
N SER A 537 -4.73 -2.96 -40.36
CA SER A 537 -5.67 -2.57 -39.30
C SER A 537 -5.03 -1.88 -38.10
N LEU A 538 -3.74 -2.15 -37.83
CA LEU A 538 -3.00 -1.40 -36.80
C LEU A 538 -2.72 0.04 -37.27
N ARG A 539 -2.43 0.24 -38.55
CA ARG A 539 -2.20 1.58 -39.13
C ARG A 539 -3.46 2.46 -39.10
N GLU A 540 -4.65 1.88 -39.08
CA GLU A 540 -5.90 2.64 -38.91
C GLU A 540 -5.98 3.35 -37.54
N LEU A 541 -5.20 2.94 -36.54
CA LEU A 541 -5.10 3.65 -35.25
C LEU A 541 -4.53 5.08 -35.41
N ASP A 542 -3.83 5.39 -36.51
CA ASP A 542 -3.39 6.75 -36.83
C ASP A 542 -4.50 7.64 -37.41
N HIS A 543 -5.56 7.01 -37.93
CA HIS A 543 -6.61 7.63 -38.76
C HIS A 543 -7.95 7.74 -38.02
N VAL A 544 -7.93 8.27 -36.80
CA VAL A 544 -9.16 8.49 -36.02
C VAL A 544 -9.86 9.82 -36.33
N ALA A 545 -11.18 9.83 -36.13
CA ALA A 545 -12.02 11.00 -36.25
C ALA A 545 -11.65 12.11 -35.23
N GLU A 546 -11.89 13.38 -35.59
CA GLU A 546 -11.55 14.54 -34.74
C GLU A 546 -12.16 14.49 -33.33
N PRO A 547 -13.41 14.03 -33.11
CA PRO A 547 -13.96 13.93 -31.75
C PRO A 547 -13.12 13.05 -30.82
N VAL A 548 -12.52 11.97 -31.34
CA VAL A 548 -11.62 11.10 -30.57
C VAL A 548 -10.34 11.86 -30.18
N ARG A 549 -9.80 12.65 -31.11
CA ARG A 549 -8.61 13.49 -30.86
C ARG A 549 -8.89 14.55 -29.79
N VAL A 550 -10.06 15.16 -29.82
CA VAL A 550 -10.52 16.16 -28.83
C VAL A 550 -10.61 15.54 -27.43
N VAL A 551 -11.17 14.32 -27.32
CA VAL A 551 -11.23 13.56 -26.05
C VAL A 551 -9.83 13.32 -25.49
N TRP A 552 -8.88 12.83 -26.29
CA TRP A 552 -7.51 12.55 -25.84
C TRP A 552 -6.67 13.81 -25.58
N ARG A 553 -7.06 14.96 -26.14
CA ARG A 553 -6.52 16.28 -25.77
C ARG A 553 -7.15 16.84 -24.50
N LEU A 554 -8.12 16.15 -23.90
CA LEU A 554 -8.91 16.60 -22.75
C LEU A 554 -9.57 17.97 -23.00
N GLN A 555 -9.98 18.22 -24.23
CA GLN A 555 -10.66 19.45 -24.65
C GLN A 555 -12.15 19.20 -24.77
N GLN A 556 -12.98 20.20 -24.44
CA GLN A 556 -14.39 20.16 -24.84
C GLN A 556 -14.48 20.48 -26.34
N PRO A 557 -15.34 19.77 -27.11
CA PRO A 557 -15.80 20.29 -28.39
C PRO A 557 -16.50 21.62 -28.08
N LEU A 558 -15.90 22.75 -28.47
CA LEU A 558 -16.50 24.07 -28.29
C LEU A 558 -17.79 24.13 -29.11
N ALA A 559 -18.95 23.88 -28.48
CA ALA A 559 -20.25 24.14 -29.09
C ALA A 559 -20.67 25.62 -28.92
N GLU A 560 -20.16 26.30 -27.90
CA GLU A 560 -20.22 27.77 -27.71
C GLU A 560 -19.37 28.09 -26.48
N ALA A 561 -18.61 29.18 -26.50
CA ALA A 561 -17.81 29.59 -25.35
C ALA A 561 -18.74 29.89 -24.15
N PRO A 562 -18.60 29.24 -22.99
CA PRO A 562 -19.35 29.65 -21.81
C PRO A 562 -18.91 31.07 -21.44
N ARG A 563 -19.84 32.03 -21.52
CA ARG A 563 -19.64 33.36 -20.96
C ARG A 563 -19.55 33.22 -19.44
N SER A 564 -18.35 33.42 -18.92
CA SER A 564 -18.12 33.61 -17.49
C SER A 564 -19.00 34.77 -16.98
N LYS A 565 -19.52 34.64 -15.76
CA LYS A 565 -20.21 35.73 -15.03
C LYS A 565 -19.23 36.70 -14.34
N LEU A 566 -17.95 36.65 -14.72
CA LEU A 566 -16.90 37.60 -14.39
C LEU A 566 -16.45 38.31 -15.66
#